data_AF-A0A7D8YLX6-F1
#
_entry.id   AF-A0A7D8YLX6-F1
#
_cell.length_a   1.000
_cell.length_b   1.000
_cell.length_c   1.000
_cell.angle_alpha   90.00
_cell.angle_beta   90.00
_cell.angle_gamma   90.00
#
_symmetry.space_group_name_H-M   'P 1'
#
loop_
_entity.id
_entity.type
_entity.pdbx_description
1 polymer ?
#
loop_
_entity_poly.entity_id
_entity_poly.type
_entity_poly.pdbx_seq_one_letter_code
_entity_poly.pdbx_strand_id
1 'polypeptide(L)'
;MADLKSQANYRLTQISDFLTGNKTATVIPFSPDCTIFPSRKDVPRREDAPEGAAWVWGEDDYLGRVNLLTPARVAAASKEIKSGQIVPLNLPLDVPKVPAFNRQQFKHEIKELAPGVAYDDIYTMNTQSGTQWDGLRHMAHIATKTFYNGTKGEDIKGPQENGNCGIHHWARHGIAGRGC
;
A
#
# COMPACT_ATOMS: atom_id res chain seq x y z
N MET A 1 8.62 35.94 7.19
CA MET A 1 9.82 35.33 7.82
C MET A 1 9.88 33.79 7.72
N ALA A 2 8.77 33.07 7.54
CA ALA A 2 8.80 31.61 7.32
C ALA A 2 9.43 31.20 5.96
N ASP A 3 9.27 32.04 4.95
CA ASP A 3 9.64 31.74 3.55
C ASP A 3 11.17 31.74 3.30
N LEU A 4 11.91 32.67 3.88
CA LEU A 4 13.38 32.75 3.74
C LEU A 4 14.12 31.60 4.45
N LYS A 5 13.64 31.17 5.63
CA LYS A 5 14.19 30.02 6.36
C LYS A 5 13.91 28.71 5.62
N SER A 6 12.75 28.60 4.98
CA SER A 6 12.38 27.46 4.13
C SER A 6 13.32 27.34 2.93
N GLN A 7 13.58 28.46 2.22
CA GLN A 7 14.50 28.47 1.08
C GLN A 7 15.96 28.16 1.46
N ALA A 8 16.45 28.70 2.58
CA ALA A 8 17.80 28.42 3.05
C ALA A 8 17.98 26.93 3.42
N ASN A 9 17.01 26.34 4.13
CA ASN A 9 17.03 24.92 4.46
C ASN A 9 16.96 24.06 3.20
N TYR A 10 16.13 24.42 2.23
CA TYR A 10 16.05 23.72 0.95
C TYR A 10 17.38 23.71 0.20
N ARG A 11 18.06 24.87 0.11
CA ARG A 11 19.38 24.97 -0.53
C ARG A 11 20.46 24.16 0.21
N LEU A 12 20.44 24.15 1.54
CA LEU A 12 21.34 23.31 2.33
C LEU A 12 21.11 21.81 2.07
N THR A 13 19.85 21.39 1.98
CA THR A 13 19.50 20.01 1.62
C THR A 13 19.99 19.65 0.23
N GLN A 14 19.83 20.52 -0.76
CA GLN A 14 20.34 20.28 -2.12
C GLN A 14 21.87 20.11 -2.17
N ILE A 15 22.61 20.93 -1.42
CA ILE A 15 24.08 20.83 -1.33
C ILE A 15 24.47 19.52 -0.64
N SER A 16 23.81 19.16 0.46
CA SER A 16 24.05 17.89 1.15
C SER A 16 23.78 16.70 0.24
N ASP A 17 22.63 16.69 -0.44
CA ASP A 17 22.23 15.64 -1.38
C ASP A 17 23.26 15.47 -2.51
N PHE A 18 23.76 16.59 -3.06
CA PHE A 18 24.83 16.58 -4.06
C PHE A 18 26.12 15.93 -3.55
N LEU A 19 26.52 16.25 -2.31
CA LEU A 19 27.75 15.72 -1.71
C LEU A 19 27.63 14.26 -1.29
N THR A 20 26.46 13.82 -0.81
CA THR A 20 26.25 12.46 -0.28
C THR A 20 25.64 11.49 -1.29
N GLY A 21 25.19 11.99 -2.46
CA GLY A 21 24.41 11.22 -3.43
C GLY A 21 23.00 10.88 -2.95
N ASN A 22 22.51 11.56 -1.91
CA ASN A 22 21.18 11.32 -1.36
C ASN A 22 20.11 12.06 -2.18
N LYS A 23 18.86 11.63 -2.02
CA LYS A 23 17.69 12.32 -2.55
C LYS A 23 16.69 12.52 -1.42
N THR A 24 16.66 13.72 -0.86
CA THR A 24 15.78 14.03 0.27
C THR A 24 14.42 14.52 -0.21
N ALA A 25 13.35 13.93 0.34
CA ALA A 25 11.98 14.33 0.04
C ALA A 25 11.63 15.65 0.75
N THR A 26 11.54 16.74 0.00
CA THR A 26 11.31 18.09 0.57
C THR A 26 10.05 18.79 0.05
N VAL A 27 9.46 18.33 -1.06
CA VAL A 27 8.30 18.96 -1.71
C VAL A 27 7.26 17.91 -2.04
N ILE A 28 6.00 18.13 -1.64
CA ILE A 28 4.87 17.27 -2.01
C ILE A 28 4.43 17.62 -3.45
N PRO A 29 4.19 16.62 -4.32
CA PRO A 29 4.28 15.19 -4.05
C PRO A 29 5.74 14.70 -3.92
N PHE A 30 6.01 13.89 -2.89
CA PHE A 30 7.33 13.30 -2.70
C PHE A 30 7.67 12.36 -3.86
N SER A 31 8.88 12.50 -4.42
CA SER A 31 9.38 11.50 -5.35
C SER A 31 9.54 10.16 -4.63
N PRO A 32 8.98 9.06 -5.16
CA PRO A 32 9.17 7.75 -4.54
C PRO A 32 10.64 7.28 -4.54
N ASP A 33 11.47 7.81 -5.43
CA ASP A 33 12.90 7.51 -5.54
C ASP A 33 13.78 8.28 -4.53
N CYS A 34 13.19 9.13 -3.69
CA CYS A 34 13.93 9.76 -2.58
C CYS A 34 14.51 8.68 -1.64
N THR A 35 15.74 8.85 -1.18
CA THR A 35 16.41 7.96 -0.23
C THR A 35 16.26 8.41 1.22
N ILE A 36 15.88 9.67 1.44
CA ILE A 36 15.63 10.25 2.76
C ILE A 36 14.22 10.83 2.78
N PHE A 37 13.44 10.46 3.79
CA PHE A 37 12.09 10.98 4.03
C PHE A 37 12.03 11.64 5.41
N PRO A 38 11.18 12.67 5.59
CA PRO A 38 11.01 13.32 6.88
C PRO A 38 10.48 12.34 7.93
N SER A 39 10.83 12.62 9.19
CA SER A 39 10.23 11.92 10.32
C SER A 39 8.73 12.24 10.41
N ARG A 40 7.94 11.39 11.08
CA ARG A 40 6.47 11.52 11.10
C ARG A 40 5.96 12.90 11.57
N LYS A 41 6.66 13.54 12.51
CA LYS A 41 6.31 14.87 13.03
C LYS A 41 6.62 16.01 12.03
N ASP A 42 7.50 15.75 11.06
CA ASP A 42 7.98 16.73 10.08
C ASP A 42 7.37 16.49 8.69
N VAL A 43 6.51 15.48 8.53
CA VAL A 43 5.74 15.27 7.30
C VAL A 43 4.80 16.46 7.10
N PRO A 44 4.88 17.18 5.96
CA PRO A 44 3.97 18.29 5.71
C PRO A 44 2.52 17.80 5.72
N ARG A 45 1.66 18.53 6.41
CA ARG A 45 0.24 18.22 6.54
C ARG A 45 -0.54 18.92 5.43
N ARG A 46 -1.44 18.18 4.75
CA ARG A 46 -2.48 18.79 3.93
C ARG A 46 -3.66 19.22 4.80
N GLU A 47 -4.23 20.39 4.51
CA GLU A 47 -5.31 20.99 5.32
C GLU A 47 -6.61 20.19 5.24
N ASP A 48 -6.89 19.55 4.10
CA ASP A 48 -8.06 18.71 3.85
C ASP A 48 -7.95 17.31 4.48
N ALA A 49 -6.77 16.94 4.98
CA ALA A 49 -6.50 15.62 5.49
C ALA A 49 -6.82 15.50 7.00
N PRO A 50 -7.36 14.35 7.46
CA PRO A 50 -7.54 14.07 8.87
C PRO A 50 -6.26 14.26 9.67
N GLU A 51 -6.41 14.51 10.97
CA GLU A 51 -5.25 14.66 11.84
C GLU A 51 -4.33 13.43 11.75
N GLY A 52 -3.08 13.71 11.46
CA GLY A 52 -2.05 12.69 11.35
C GLY A 52 -2.02 11.87 10.07
N ALA A 53 -2.80 12.24 9.05
CA ALA A 53 -2.62 11.72 7.71
C ALA A 53 -1.27 12.15 7.11
N ALA A 54 -0.66 11.26 6.31
CA ALA A 54 0.60 11.49 5.60
C ALA A 54 0.40 11.29 4.09
N TRP A 55 -0.52 12.07 3.50
CA TRP A 55 -0.89 12.00 2.09
C TRP A 55 0.07 12.85 1.25
N VAL A 56 1.15 12.24 0.77
CA VAL A 56 2.31 12.94 0.21
C VAL A 56 2.61 12.61 -1.25
N TRP A 57 1.81 11.77 -1.92
CA TRP A 57 2.09 11.30 -3.29
C TRP A 57 1.15 11.87 -4.35
N GLY A 58 0.37 12.89 -4.01
CA GLY A 58 -0.60 13.53 -4.90
C GLY A 58 -2.04 13.20 -4.52
N GLU A 59 -3.00 13.94 -5.08
CA GLU A 59 -4.42 13.84 -4.74
C GLU A 59 -5.08 12.60 -5.34
N ASP A 60 -4.65 12.19 -6.54
CA ASP A 60 -5.16 11.00 -7.25
C ASP A 60 -4.33 9.73 -6.97
N ASP A 61 -3.47 9.76 -5.96
CA ASP A 61 -2.74 8.56 -5.54
C ASP A 61 -3.68 7.59 -4.81
N TYR A 62 -3.55 6.30 -5.13
CA TYR A 62 -4.23 5.20 -4.43
C TYR A 62 -3.27 4.04 -4.11
N LEU A 63 -1.96 4.27 -4.21
CA LEU A 63 -0.93 3.32 -3.80
C LEU A 63 -0.44 3.59 -2.37
N GLY A 64 -0.38 4.86 -1.96
CA GLY A 64 0.20 5.24 -0.67
C GLY A 64 1.67 4.81 -0.59
N ARG A 65 2.05 4.13 0.50
CA ARG A 65 3.45 3.68 0.68
C ARG A 65 3.91 2.63 -0.32
N VAL A 66 3.00 1.98 -1.05
CA VAL A 66 3.37 1.07 -2.15
C VAL A 66 4.15 1.79 -3.24
N ASN A 67 3.99 3.13 -3.39
CA ASN A 67 4.82 3.96 -4.25
C ASN A 67 6.33 3.76 -4.00
N LEU A 68 6.73 3.43 -2.76
CA LEU A 68 8.14 3.21 -2.40
C LEU A 68 8.72 1.92 -3.00
N LEU A 69 7.92 1.05 -3.60
CA LEU A 69 8.40 -0.13 -4.32
C LEU A 69 8.79 0.26 -5.75
N THR A 70 9.85 1.07 -5.87
CA THR A 70 10.34 1.59 -7.17
C THR A 70 11.18 0.53 -7.90
N PRO A 71 11.30 0.59 -9.24
CA PRO A 71 12.12 -0.35 -10.01
C PRO A 71 13.55 -0.47 -9.49
N ALA A 72 14.16 0.64 -9.06
CA ALA A 72 15.51 0.65 -8.50
C ALA A 72 15.61 -0.14 -7.20
N ARG A 73 14.61 -0.05 -6.30
CA ARG A 73 14.57 -0.81 -5.05
C ARG A 73 14.27 -2.28 -5.28
N VAL A 74 13.38 -2.61 -6.22
CA VAL A 74 13.12 -4.00 -6.64
C VAL A 74 14.39 -4.65 -7.19
N ALA A 75 15.09 -3.95 -8.09
CA ALA A 75 16.35 -4.42 -8.65
C ALA A 75 17.46 -4.54 -7.58
N ALA A 76 17.49 -3.66 -6.58
CA ALA A 76 18.41 -3.79 -5.46
C ALA A 76 18.09 -5.01 -4.58
N ALA A 77 16.81 -5.29 -4.32
CA ALA A 77 16.35 -6.41 -3.50
C ALA A 77 16.71 -7.77 -4.10
N SER A 78 16.78 -7.89 -5.44
CA SER A 78 17.19 -9.14 -6.09
C SER A 78 18.60 -9.59 -5.68
N LYS A 79 19.47 -8.66 -5.26
CA LYS A 79 20.81 -8.97 -4.77
C LYS A 79 20.80 -9.77 -3.46
N GLU A 80 19.70 -9.80 -2.71
CA GLU A 80 19.55 -10.58 -1.48
C GLU A 80 19.35 -12.08 -1.76
N ILE A 81 19.01 -12.46 -2.99
CA ILE A 81 18.85 -13.87 -3.38
C ILE A 81 20.23 -14.51 -3.50
N LYS A 82 20.66 -15.22 -2.45
CA LYS A 82 21.97 -15.90 -2.38
C LYS A 82 21.87 -17.42 -2.44
N SER A 83 21.02 -18.02 -1.62
CA SER A 83 20.89 -19.49 -1.51
C SER A 83 19.82 -20.08 -2.42
N GLY A 84 18.90 -19.26 -2.94
CA GLY A 84 17.73 -19.73 -3.68
C GLY A 84 16.66 -20.42 -2.82
N GLN A 85 16.81 -20.44 -1.49
CA GLN A 85 15.80 -20.98 -0.58
C GLN A 85 14.54 -20.11 -0.59
N ILE A 86 13.38 -20.76 -0.52
CA ILE A 86 12.07 -20.13 -0.53
C ILE A 86 11.32 -20.55 0.73
N VAL A 87 10.75 -19.57 1.43
CA VAL A 87 9.88 -19.80 2.60
C VAL A 87 8.50 -19.22 2.29
N PRO A 88 7.44 -20.04 2.23
CA PRO A 88 6.08 -19.54 2.05
C PRO A 88 5.63 -18.79 3.31
N LEU A 89 5.03 -17.62 3.13
CA LEU A 89 4.53 -16.77 4.22
C LEU A 89 3.00 -16.81 4.37
N ASN A 90 2.35 -17.69 3.61
CA ASN A 90 0.91 -17.87 3.67
C ASN A 90 0.51 -19.13 4.42
N LEU A 91 -0.61 -19.03 5.12
CA LEU A 91 -1.34 -20.16 5.65
C LEU A 91 -2.17 -20.81 4.52
N PRO A 92 -2.58 -22.08 4.67
CA PRO A 92 -3.67 -22.65 3.89
C PRO A 92 -4.93 -21.79 3.97
N LEU A 93 -5.73 -21.74 2.90
CA LEU A 93 -6.91 -20.86 2.82
C LEU A 93 -8.02 -21.21 3.81
N ASP A 94 -8.05 -22.45 4.30
CA ASP A 94 -8.95 -22.94 5.33
C ASP A 94 -8.42 -22.73 6.77
N VAL A 95 -7.31 -22.00 6.92
CA VAL A 95 -6.69 -21.70 8.21
C VAL A 95 -6.67 -20.18 8.47
N PRO A 96 -7.24 -19.70 9.59
CA PRO A 96 -7.95 -20.47 10.62
C PRO A 96 -9.31 -21.00 10.13
N LYS A 97 -9.66 -22.21 10.59
CA LYS A 97 -10.94 -22.87 10.26
C LYS A 97 -12.15 -22.03 10.66
N VAL A 98 -12.01 -21.29 11.76
CA VAL A 98 -12.99 -20.30 12.23
C VAL A 98 -12.31 -18.92 12.20
N PRO A 99 -12.63 -18.08 11.21
CA PRO A 99 -12.09 -16.73 11.12
C PRO A 99 -12.50 -15.85 12.29
N ALA A 100 -11.65 -14.89 12.63
CA ALA A 100 -11.94 -13.88 13.65
C ALA A 100 -13.11 -12.96 13.23
N PHE A 101 -13.66 -12.23 14.21
CA PHE A 101 -14.70 -11.20 14.00
C PHE A 101 -15.97 -11.70 13.29
N ASN A 102 -16.33 -12.98 13.50
CA ASN A 102 -17.49 -13.63 12.87
C ASN A 102 -17.47 -13.53 11.33
N ARG A 103 -16.26 -13.48 10.73
CA ARG A 103 -16.09 -13.45 9.27
C ARG A 103 -16.49 -14.79 8.66
N GLN A 104 -16.88 -14.72 7.39
CA GLN A 104 -17.26 -15.90 6.62
C GLN A 104 -16.11 -16.91 6.56
N GLN A 105 -16.42 -18.16 6.88
CA GLN A 105 -15.52 -19.30 6.74
C GLN A 105 -15.22 -19.58 5.26
N PHE A 106 -13.98 -19.99 4.98
CA PHE A 106 -13.57 -20.45 3.66
C PHE A 106 -14.39 -21.68 3.25
N LYS A 107 -14.85 -21.69 2.00
CA LYS A 107 -15.49 -22.86 1.38
C LYS A 107 -14.80 -23.17 0.07
N HIS A 108 -14.50 -24.44 -0.12
CA HIS A 108 -13.95 -25.01 -1.33
C HIS A 108 -14.91 -26.07 -1.87
N GLU A 109 -15.28 -25.92 -3.14
CA GLU A 109 -16.08 -26.88 -3.87
C GLU A 109 -15.33 -27.31 -5.13
N ILE A 110 -15.29 -28.61 -5.39
CA ILE A 110 -14.77 -29.18 -6.64
C ILE A 110 -15.96 -29.34 -7.59
N LYS A 111 -15.91 -28.65 -8.72
CA LYS A 111 -16.91 -28.73 -9.78
C LYS A 111 -16.43 -29.66 -10.87
N GLU A 112 -17.09 -30.80 -11.03
CA GLU A 112 -16.86 -31.68 -12.16
C GLU A 112 -17.40 -31.06 -13.45
N LEU A 113 -16.54 -30.90 -14.46
CA LEU A 113 -16.92 -30.45 -15.80
C LEU A 113 -17.12 -31.63 -16.74
N ALA A 114 -16.23 -32.62 -16.64
CA ALA A 114 -16.29 -33.87 -17.38
C ALA A 114 -15.74 -35.01 -16.50
N PRO A 115 -16.54 -36.03 -16.17
CA PRO A 115 -16.15 -37.10 -15.26
C PRO A 115 -14.84 -37.77 -15.68
N GLY A 116 -13.85 -37.77 -14.78
CA GLY A 116 -12.52 -38.36 -15.01
C GLY A 116 -11.59 -37.56 -15.95
N VAL A 117 -12.01 -36.38 -16.43
CA VAL A 117 -11.27 -35.61 -17.44
C VAL A 117 -10.99 -34.18 -16.99
N ALA A 118 -11.97 -33.47 -16.42
CA ALA A 118 -11.85 -32.06 -16.11
C ALA A 118 -12.65 -31.65 -14.87
N TYR A 119 -12.00 -30.89 -13.99
CA TYR A 119 -12.53 -30.39 -12.73
C TYR A 119 -12.08 -28.94 -12.52
N ASP A 120 -12.96 -28.10 -12.02
CA ASP A 120 -12.68 -26.73 -11.58
C ASP A 120 -12.79 -26.61 -10.05
N ASP A 121 -12.13 -25.61 -9.48
CA ASP A 121 -12.26 -25.22 -8.08
C ASP A 121 -13.12 -23.96 -7.93
N ILE A 122 -14.09 -23.98 -7.03
CA ILE A 122 -14.84 -22.79 -6.61
C ILE A 122 -14.46 -22.45 -5.17
N TYR A 123 -13.98 -21.23 -5.00
CA TYR A 123 -13.69 -20.66 -3.69
C TYR A 123 -14.71 -19.60 -3.32
N THR A 124 -15.32 -19.76 -2.14
CA THR A 124 -16.08 -18.69 -1.50
C THR A 124 -15.33 -18.26 -0.25
N MET A 125 -14.85 -17.02 -0.22
CA MET A 125 -14.01 -16.53 0.85
C MET A 125 -14.28 -15.07 1.18
N ASN A 126 -14.04 -14.72 2.44
CA ASN A 126 -13.80 -13.34 2.83
C ASN A 126 -12.29 -13.10 2.81
N THR A 127 -11.84 -12.07 2.10
CA THR A 127 -10.41 -11.77 1.90
C THR A 127 -9.69 -11.31 3.17
N GLN A 128 -10.41 -11.13 4.28
CA GLN A 128 -9.88 -10.82 5.60
C GLN A 128 -9.86 -12.03 6.55
N SER A 129 -9.98 -13.27 6.04
CA SER A 129 -10.10 -14.48 6.87
C SER A 129 -8.80 -15.30 7.01
N GLY A 130 -7.66 -14.85 6.47
CA GLY A 130 -6.40 -15.62 6.48
C GLY A 130 -5.18 -14.74 6.21
N THR A 131 -4.09 -15.29 5.65
CA THR A 131 -2.95 -14.48 5.19
C THR A 131 -3.43 -13.46 4.16
N GLN A 132 -3.21 -12.18 4.41
CA GLN A 132 -3.90 -11.11 3.69
C GLN A 132 -3.07 -9.84 3.59
N TRP A 133 -3.49 -8.96 2.67
CA TRP A 133 -3.16 -7.55 2.64
C TRP A 133 -4.41 -6.73 2.92
N ASP A 134 -4.32 -5.79 3.85
CA ASP A 134 -5.37 -4.80 4.10
C ASP A 134 -5.10 -3.56 3.26
N GLY A 135 -5.82 -3.43 2.15
CA GLY A 135 -5.75 -2.26 1.27
C GLY A 135 -6.29 -1.00 1.93
N LEU A 136 -6.09 0.15 1.27
CA LEU A 136 -6.50 1.48 1.77
C LEU A 136 -8.01 1.65 2.01
N ARG A 137 -8.82 0.74 1.46
CA ARG A 137 -10.28 0.64 1.66
C ARG A 137 -10.68 -0.10 2.93
N HIS A 138 -9.76 -0.81 3.60
CA HIS A 138 -10.13 -1.68 4.73
C HIS A 138 -10.69 -0.89 5.92
N MET A 139 -10.07 0.24 6.25
CA MET A 139 -10.43 1.05 7.40
C MET A 139 -10.30 2.53 7.09
N ALA A 140 -11.33 3.30 7.45
CA ALA A 140 -11.29 4.75 7.43
C ALA A 140 -10.69 5.31 8.72
N HIS A 141 -10.27 6.57 8.68
CA HIS A 141 -10.18 7.37 9.90
C HIS A 141 -11.59 7.49 10.50
N ILE A 142 -11.78 6.88 11.68
CA ILE A 142 -13.12 6.65 12.25
C ILE A 142 -13.89 7.95 12.48
N ALA A 143 -13.25 8.95 13.11
CA ALA A 143 -13.93 10.19 13.49
C ALA A 143 -14.44 11.00 12.29
N THR A 144 -13.71 10.97 11.16
CA THR A 144 -14.09 11.72 9.94
C THR A 144 -14.69 10.84 8.85
N LYS A 145 -14.79 9.52 9.08
CA LYS A 145 -15.22 8.52 8.08
C LYS A 145 -14.52 8.70 6.73
N THR A 146 -13.22 9.01 6.76
CA THR A 146 -12.43 9.34 5.58
C THR A 146 -11.33 8.31 5.37
N PHE A 147 -11.30 7.71 4.20
CA PHE A 147 -10.24 6.80 3.76
C PHE A 147 -9.08 7.60 3.16
N TYR A 148 -8.10 6.92 2.56
CA TYR A 148 -6.95 7.57 1.93
C TYR A 148 -7.38 8.58 0.84
N ASN A 149 -6.68 9.71 0.76
CA ASN A 149 -6.93 10.79 -0.21
C ASN A 149 -8.40 11.21 -0.31
N GLY A 150 -9.05 11.41 0.83
CA GLY A 150 -10.40 11.98 0.89
C GLY A 150 -11.54 11.01 0.55
N THR A 151 -11.22 9.79 0.10
CA THR A 151 -12.21 8.76 -0.29
C THR A 151 -13.25 8.54 0.82
N LYS A 152 -14.52 8.45 0.44
CA LYS A 152 -15.69 8.26 1.30
C LYS A 152 -16.35 6.90 1.06
N GLY A 153 -17.33 6.57 1.90
CA GLY A 153 -18.08 5.32 1.78
C GLY A 153 -18.86 5.20 0.45
N GLU A 154 -19.37 6.32 -0.07
CA GLU A 154 -20.13 6.36 -1.33
C GLU A 154 -19.27 6.09 -2.58
N ASP A 155 -17.98 6.43 -2.52
CA ASP A 155 -16.97 6.10 -3.55
C ASP A 155 -16.66 4.60 -3.60
N ILE A 156 -16.94 3.88 -2.51
CA ILE A 156 -16.63 2.46 -2.34
C ILE A 156 -17.84 1.60 -2.69
N LYS A 157 -19.03 2.03 -2.31
CA LYS A 157 -20.27 1.30 -2.53
C LYS A 157 -21.44 2.28 -2.66
N GLY A 158 -22.10 2.26 -3.81
CA GLY A 158 -23.26 3.09 -4.09
C GLY A 158 -23.26 3.54 -5.55
N PRO A 159 -24.17 4.43 -5.94
CA PRO A 159 -24.26 4.95 -7.31
C PRO A 159 -23.01 5.71 -7.78
N GLN A 160 -22.16 6.16 -6.84
CA GLN A 160 -20.94 6.94 -7.09
C GLN A 160 -19.66 6.10 -6.93
N GLU A 161 -19.76 4.77 -6.94
CA GLU A 161 -18.58 3.90 -6.83
C GLU A 161 -17.59 4.19 -7.97
N ASN A 162 -16.33 4.48 -7.62
CA ASN A 162 -15.29 4.91 -8.57
C ASN A 162 -13.99 4.11 -8.46
N GLY A 163 -13.97 3.07 -7.62
CA GLY A 163 -12.79 2.21 -7.48
C GLY A 163 -11.68 2.80 -6.59
N ASN A 164 -11.88 3.99 -6.01
CA ASN A 164 -10.90 4.61 -5.12
C ASN A 164 -10.52 3.67 -3.95
N CYS A 165 -9.24 3.72 -3.58
CA CYS A 165 -8.63 2.87 -2.55
C CYS A 165 -8.76 1.35 -2.78
N GLY A 166 -9.22 0.90 -3.96
CA GLY A 166 -9.37 -0.51 -4.29
C GLY A 166 -8.02 -1.24 -4.40
N ILE A 167 -7.99 -2.52 -4.02
CA ILE A 167 -6.76 -3.34 -4.08
C ILE A 167 -6.19 -3.51 -5.50
N HIS A 168 -7.01 -3.27 -6.53
CA HIS A 168 -6.58 -3.34 -7.92
C HIS A 168 -5.49 -2.32 -8.27
N HIS A 169 -5.39 -1.19 -7.56
CA HIS A 169 -4.29 -0.23 -7.73
C HIS A 169 -2.96 -0.88 -7.35
N TRP A 170 -2.93 -1.59 -6.22
CA TRP A 170 -1.76 -2.35 -5.78
C TRP A 170 -1.48 -3.54 -6.70
N ALA A 171 -2.51 -4.21 -7.22
CA ALA A 171 -2.34 -5.32 -8.15
C ALA A 171 -1.70 -4.89 -9.48
N ARG A 172 -2.07 -3.72 -10.02
CA ARG A 172 -1.46 -3.16 -11.24
C ARG A 172 -0.02 -2.71 -11.04
N HIS A 173 0.32 -2.21 -9.85
CA HIS A 173 1.70 -1.84 -9.49
C HIS A 173 2.58 -3.05 -9.18
N GLY A 174 2.01 -4.04 -8.48
CA GLY A 174 2.72 -5.17 -7.89
C GLY A 174 3.23 -4.88 -6.48
N ILE A 175 3.53 -5.94 -5.72
CA ILE A 175 4.18 -5.83 -4.40
C ILE A 175 5.43 -6.70 -4.43
N ALA A 176 6.55 -6.07 -4.74
CA ALA A 176 7.86 -6.69 -4.77
C ALA A 176 8.91 -5.74 -4.19
N GLY A 177 9.89 -6.28 -3.48
CA GLY A 177 10.92 -5.49 -2.83
C GLY A 177 11.64 -6.29 -1.77
N ARG A 178 12.42 -5.60 -0.94
CA ARG A 178 13.12 -6.21 0.19
C ARG A 178 12.17 -6.35 1.38
N GLY A 179 11.97 -7.58 1.86
CA GLY A 179 11.36 -7.85 3.17
C GLY A 179 12.40 -7.83 4.30
N CYS A 180 11.98 -7.53 5.53
CA CYS A 180 12.81 -7.52 6.73
C CYS A 180 12.02 -7.97 7.96
#